data_AF-A0A7J3DPR0-F1
#
_entry.id   AF-A0A7J3DPR0-F1
#
_cell.length_a   1.000
_cell.length_b   1.000
_cell.length_c   1.000
_cell.angle_alpha   90.00
_cell.angle_beta   90.00
_cell.angle_gamma   90.00
#
_symmetry.space_group_name_H-M   'P 1'
#
loop_
_entity.id
_entity.type
_entity.pdbx_description
1 polymer ?
#
loop_
_entity_poly.entity_id
_entity_poly.type
_entity_poly.pdbx_seq_one_letter_code
_entity_poly.pdbx_strand_id
1 'polypeptide(L)'
;MPYWFEIAKLRVGKERDKRRVLTDAQIEKIIFLRNSGVSIRKLAKMFKVDRNTIKWHTDANFKRRYYEKVRKLNWKYEKEKHKIVMKNYREHLKEIYGLKRMYE
;
A
#
# COMPACT_ATOMS: atom_id res chain seq x y z
N MET A 1 19.34 1.77 11.41
CA MET A 1 18.89 1.47 12.79
C MET A 1 17.59 0.70 12.68
N PRO A 2 17.59 -0.62 12.94
CA PRO A 2 16.44 -1.48 12.70
C PRO A 2 15.27 -1.10 13.61
N TYR A 3 14.05 -1.23 13.11
CA TYR A 3 12.84 -0.86 13.86
C TYR A 3 12.57 -1.83 15.01
N TRP A 4 11.88 -1.40 16.07
CA TRP A 4 11.64 -2.26 17.25
C TRP A 4 10.90 -3.57 16.92
N PHE A 5 10.06 -3.60 15.88
CA PHE A 5 9.43 -4.82 15.39
C PHE A 5 10.39 -5.72 14.58
N GLU A 6 11.40 -5.13 13.93
CA GLU A 6 12.51 -5.86 13.28
C GLU A 6 13.45 -6.44 14.34
N ILE A 7 13.69 -5.71 15.44
CA ILE A 7 14.49 -6.15 16.61
C ILE A 7 13.75 -7.25 17.40
N ALA A 8 12.44 -7.11 17.61
CA ALA A 8 11.62 -8.05 18.36
C ALA A 8 11.13 -9.27 17.54
N LYS A 9 11.46 -9.35 16.23
CA LYS A 9 10.94 -10.33 15.26
C LYS A 9 9.42 -10.50 15.30
N LEU A 10 8.71 -9.47 15.76
CA LEU A 10 7.26 -9.47 15.85
C LEU A 10 6.71 -9.15 14.46
N ARG A 11 5.86 -10.04 13.94
CA ARG A 11 5.06 -9.73 12.77
C ARG A 11 4.11 -8.60 13.20
N VAL A 12 4.43 -7.35 12.87
CA VAL A 12 3.51 -6.21 13.08
C VAL A 12 2.16 -6.68 12.56
N GLY A 13 1.17 -6.73 13.46
CA GLY A 13 -0.05 -7.49 13.24
C GLY A 13 -0.68 -7.18 11.90
N LYS A 14 -1.40 -8.17 11.34
CA LYS A 14 -2.38 -8.01 10.25
C LYS A 14 -3.55 -7.08 10.64
N GLU A 15 -3.32 -6.10 11.50
CA GLU A 15 -4.32 -5.21 12.04
C GLU A 15 -4.51 -4.07 11.04
N ARG A 16 -5.23 -4.44 9.97
CA ARG A 16 -5.81 -3.60 8.92
C ARG A 16 -5.15 -2.22 8.81
N ASP A 17 -4.02 -2.17 8.11
CA ASP A 17 -3.72 -0.93 7.41
C ASP A 17 -4.96 -0.63 6.54
N LYS A 18 -5.77 0.36 6.93
CA LYS A 18 -7.01 0.72 6.24
C LYS A 18 -6.75 1.08 4.77
N ARG A 19 -5.49 1.34 4.41
CA ARG A 19 -5.03 1.58 3.03
C ARG A 19 -4.88 0.28 2.23
N ARG A 20 -4.68 -0.87 2.88
CA ARG A 20 -4.59 -2.20 2.26
C ARG A 20 -6.00 -2.81 2.17
N VAL A 21 -6.69 -2.48 1.08
CA VAL A 21 -8.05 -2.94 0.79
C VAL A 21 -8.11 -4.44 0.49
N LEU A 22 -7.03 -5.01 -0.04
CA LEU A 22 -6.93 -6.44 -0.39
C LEU A 22 -5.77 -7.10 0.36
N THR A 23 -6.01 -8.30 0.86
CA THR A 23 -4.97 -9.20 1.39
C THR A 23 -4.21 -9.87 0.26
N ASP A 24 -2.98 -10.32 0.52
CA ASP A 24 -2.14 -10.97 -0.49
C ASP A 24 -2.82 -12.24 -1.06
N ALA A 25 -3.48 -13.04 -0.22
CA ALA A 25 -4.26 -14.20 -0.66
C ALA A 25 -5.47 -13.82 -1.55
N GLN A 26 -6.12 -12.68 -1.29
CA GLN A 26 -7.19 -12.19 -2.17
C GLN A 26 -6.63 -11.73 -3.51
N ILE A 27 -5.45 -11.11 -3.53
CA ILE A 27 -4.78 -10.67 -4.75
C ILE A 27 -4.44 -11.88 -5.63
N GLU A 28 -3.85 -12.93 -5.05
CA GLU A 28 -3.57 -14.19 -5.77
C GLU A 28 -4.84 -14.78 -6.37
N LYS A 29 -5.93 -14.83 -5.58
CA LYS A 29 -7.23 -15.33 -6.06
C LYS A 29 -7.82 -14.46 -7.18
N ILE A 30 -7.66 -13.15 -7.10
CA ILE A 30 -8.10 -12.20 -8.16
C ILE A 30 -7.31 -12.44 -9.44
N ILE A 31 -5.98 -12.60 -9.35
CA ILE A 31 -5.11 -12.87 -10.50
C ILE A 31 -5.50 -14.20 -11.16
N PHE A 32 -5.66 -15.25 -10.35
CA PHE A 32 -6.08 -16.57 -10.84
C PHE A 32 -7.42 -16.50 -11.59
N LEU A 33 -8.46 -15.95 -10.96
CA LEU A 33 -9.79 -15.82 -11.58
C LEU A 33 -9.76 -14.95 -12.84
N ARG A 34 -8.92 -13.92 -12.86
CA ARG A 34 -8.75 -13.08 -14.03
C ARG A 34 -8.13 -13.85 -15.19
N ASN A 35 -7.12 -14.67 -14.93
CA ASN A 35 -6.48 -15.53 -15.92
C ASN A 35 -7.43 -16.61 -16.44
N SER A 36 -8.36 -17.09 -15.60
CA SER A 36 -9.46 -17.97 -16.00
C SER A 36 -10.58 -17.27 -16.79
N GLY A 37 -10.42 -15.98 -17.15
CA GLY A 37 -11.36 -15.25 -17.99
C GLY A 37 -12.45 -14.48 -17.25
N VAL A 38 -12.44 -14.42 -15.91
CA VAL A 38 -13.44 -13.66 -15.16
C VAL A 38 -13.28 -12.15 -15.43
N SER A 39 -14.40 -11.47 -15.69
CA SER A 39 -14.41 -10.04 -15.98
C SER A 39 -14.07 -9.20 -14.73
N ILE A 40 -13.38 -8.09 -14.95
CA ILE A 40 -12.99 -7.14 -13.88
C ILE A 40 -14.22 -6.64 -13.10
N ARG A 41 -15.36 -6.44 -13.78
CA ARG A 41 -16.62 -6.03 -13.14
C ARG A 41 -17.13 -7.07 -12.16
N LYS A 42 -17.06 -8.36 -12.52
CA LYS A 42 -17.47 -9.46 -11.66
C LYS A 42 -16.54 -9.62 -10.46
N LEU A 43 -15.22 -9.48 -10.68
CA LEU A 43 -14.21 -9.49 -9.60
C LEU A 43 -14.43 -8.34 -8.61
N ALA A 44 -14.63 -7.11 -9.10
CA ALA A 44 -14.91 -5.94 -8.25
C ALA A 44 -16.13 -6.16 -7.34
N LYS A 45 -17.22 -6.71 -7.88
CA LYS A 45 -18.43 -7.04 -7.10
C LYS A 45 -18.17 -8.14 -6.07
N MET A 46 -17.43 -9.18 -6.44
CA MET A 46 -17.11 -10.32 -5.58
C MET A 46 -16.25 -9.92 -4.37
N PHE A 47 -15.25 -9.07 -4.59
CA PHE A 47 -14.32 -8.64 -3.54
C PHE A 47 -14.71 -7.32 -2.88
N LYS A 48 -15.84 -6.70 -3.29
CA LYS A 48 -16.33 -5.40 -2.79
C LYS A 48 -15.26 -4.29 -2.88
N VAL A 49 -14.57 -4.21 -4.02
CA VAL A 49 -13.54 -3.21 -4.29
C VAL A 49 -13.77 -2.51 -5.61
N ASP A 50 -13.18 -1.33 -5.76
CA ASP A 50 -13.24 -0.60 -7.03
C ASP A 50 -12.55 -1.36 -8.17
N ARG A 51 -13.09 -1.16 -9.39
CA ARG A 51 -12.55 -1.74 -10.62
C ARG A 51 -11.09 -1.35 -10.87
N ASN A 52 -10.70 -0.14 -10.45
CA ASN A 52 -9.32 0.33 -10.58
C ASN A 52 -8.37 -0.41 -9.64
N THR A 53 -8.82 -0.79 -8.44
CA THR A 53 -8.06 -1.63 -7.50
C THR A 53 -7.76 -2.98 -8.15
N ILE A 54 -8.76 -3.61 -8.79
CA ILE A 54 -8.54 -4.86 -9.53
C ILE A 54 -7.54 -4.66 -10.68
N LYS A 55 -7.75 -3.63 -11.53
CA LYS A 55 -6.83 -3.30 -12.65
C LYS A 55 -5.40 -3.10 -12.19
N TRP A 56 -5.20 -2.47 -11.03
CA TRP A 56 -3.88 -2.26 -10.45
C TRP A 56 -3.12 -3.57 -10.22
N HIS A 57 -3.82 -4.65 -9.88
CA HIS A 57 -3.19 -5.95 -9.63
C HIS A 57 -3.14 -6.85 -10.87
N THR A 58 -4.07 -6.69 -11.82
CA THR A 58 -4.20 -7.61 -12.95
C THR A 58 -3.72 -7.07 -14.30
N ASP A 59 -3.64 -5.76 -14.49
CA ASP A 59 -3.28 -5.12 -15.76
C ASP A 59 -1.91 -4.41 -15.64
N ALA A 60 -0.87 -5.01 -16.23
CA ALA A 60 0.47 -4.44 -16.24
C ALA A 60 0.54 -3.07 -16.94
N ASN A 61 -0.27 -2.86 -17.98
CA ASN A 61 -0.31 -1.61 -18.73
C ASN A 61 -1.06 -0.51 -17.98
N PHE A 62 -1.94 -0.86 -17.05
CA PHE A 62 -2.63 0.12 -16.21
C PHE A 62 -1.64 0.89 -15.33
N LYS A 63 -0.73 0.18 -14.63
CA LYS A 63 0.31 0.81 -13.81
C LYS A 63 1.21 1.72 -14.65
N ARG A 64 1.67 1.25 -15.81
CA ARG A 64 2.52 2.05 -16.70
C ARG A 64 1.87 3.37 -17.10
N ARG A 65 0.63 3.32 -17.62
CA ARG A 65 -0.13 4.51 -18.01
C ARG A 65 -0.39 5.47 -16.84
N TYR A 66 -0.66 4.92 -15.65
CA TYR A 66 -0.82 5.72 -14.44
C TYR A 66 0.45 6.49 -14.11
N TYR A 67 1.61 5.82 -14.08
CA TYR A 67 2.89 6.48 -13.79
C TYR A 67 3.30 7.47 -14.88
N GLU A 68 3.07 7.15 -16.15
CA GLU A 68 3.27 8.10 -17.27
C GLU A 68 2.42 9.36 -17.10
N LYS A 69 1.14 9.21 -16.74
CA LYS A 69 0.24 10.35 -16.47
C LYS A 69 0.73 11.19 -15.29
N VAL A 70 1.11 10.56 -14.17
CA VAL A 70 1.65 11.26 -13.00
C VAL A 70 2.93 12.02 -13.36
N ARG A 71 3.82 11.42 -14.16
CA ARG A 71 5.03 12.05 -14.67
C ARG A 71 4.73 13.25 -15.57
N LYS A 72 3.75 13.14 -16.49
CA LYS A 72 3.30 14.23 -17.38
C LYS A 72 2.65 15.39 -16.62
N LEU A 73 1.94 15.10 -15.53
CA LEU A 73 1.34 16.11 -14.65
C LEU A 73 2.38 16.90 -13.84
N ASN A 74 3.68 16.68 -14.09
CA ASN A 74 4.79 17.32 -13.38
C ASN A 74 4.62 17.17 -11.86
N TRP A 75 4.15 16.01 -11.41
CA TRP A 75 4.22 15.63 -10.00
C TRP A 75 5.71 15.52 -9.65
N LYS A 76 6.32 16.65 -9.30
CA LYS A 76 7.65 16.70 -8.73
C LYS A 76 7.53 16.10 -7.35
N TYR A 77 7.84 14.81 -7.25
CA TYR A 77 8.09 14.19 -5.97
C TYR A 77 9.30 14.90 -5.35
N GLU A 78 9.04 15.93 -4.53
CA GLU A 78 10.06 16.57 -3.72
C GLU A 78 10.48 15.59 -2.63
N LYS A 79 11.58 14.89 -2.89
CA LYS A 79 12.19 13.92 -1.97
C LYS A 79 12.39 14.53 -0.57
N GLU A 80 12.78 15.80 -0.51
CA GLU A 80 12.91 16.62 0.70
C GLU A 80 11.58 16.72 1.47
N LYS A 81 10.52 17.19 0.79
CA LYS A 81 9.19 17.36 1.37
C LYS A 81 8.62 16.03 1.84
N HIS A 82 8.78 14.96 1.06
CA HIS A 82 8.34 13.63 1.46
C HIS A 82 9.11 13.10 2.68
N LYS A 83 10.42 13.34 2.75
CA LYS A 83 11.25 12.97 3.90
C LYS A 83 10.78 13.68 5.18
N ILE A 84 10.45 14.97 5.09
CA ILE A 84 9.88 15.75 6.20
C ILE A 84 8.52 15.19 6.62
N VAL A 85 7.62 14.94 5.66
CA VAL A 85 6.29 14.35 5.94
C VAL A 85 6.42 13.00 6.63
N MET A 86 7.33 12.13 6.18
CA MET A 86 7.57 10.82 6.80
C MET A 86 8.24 10.93 8.18
N LYS A 87 9.09 11.94 8.41
CA LYS A 87 9.66 12.24 9.72
C LYS A 87 8.55 12.63 10.70
N ASN A 88 7.71 13.61 10.34
CA ASN A 88 6.60 14.08 11.17
C ASN A 88 5.59 12.96 11.45
N TYR A 89 5.29 12.13 10.44
CA TYR A 89 4.42 10.96 10.62
C TYR A 89 5.00 9.96 11.64
N ARG A 90 6.31 9.69 11.60
CA ARG A 90 6.98 8.84 12.60
C ARG A 90 6.93 9.45 14.00
N GLU A 91 7.09 10.77 14.13
CA GLU A 91 6.98 11.48 15.41
C GLU A 91 5.55 11.41 15.96
N HIS A 92 4.54 11.69 15.13
CA HIS A 92 3.14 11.55 15.50
C HIS A 92 2.76 10.13 15.94
N LEU A 93 3.27 9.10 15.26
CA LEU A 93 3.08 7.71 15.70
C LEU A 93 3.74 7.44 17.05
N LYS A 94 4.90 8.05 17.34
CA LYS A 94 5.53 7.90 18.67
C LYS A 94 4.70 8.54 19.77
N GLU A 95 4.06 9.69 19.50
CA GLU A 95 3.14 10.36 20.43
C GLU A 95 1.90 9.50 20.70
N ILE A 96 1.23 9.02 19.65
CA ILE A 96 0.01 8.18 19.78
C ILE A 96 0.28 6.89 20.53
N TYR A 97 1.39 6.22 20.24
CA TYR A 97 1.71 4.91 20.80
C TYR A 97 2.65 4.97 22.01
N GLY A 98 2.94 6.17 22.54
CA GLY A 98 3.73 6.37 23.76
C GLY A 98 5.18 5.85 23.70
N LEU A 99 5.77 5.76 22.50
CA LEU A 99 7.11 5.21 22.30
C LEU A 99 8.17 6.22 22.75
N LYS A 100 8.62 6.11 24.01
CA LYS A 100 9.76 6.85 24.58
C LYS A 100 11.05 6.49 23.82
N ARG A 101 11.95 7.45 23.59
CA ARG A 101 13.32 7.18 23.13
C ARG A 101 13.97 6.25 24.16
N MET A 102 14.15 4.97 23.82
CA MET A 102 15.22 4.20 24.45
C MET A 102 16.49 4.55 23.69
N TYR A 103 17.30 5.41 24.31
CA TYR A 103 18.76 5.54 24.29
C TYR A 103 19.13 7.00 24.56
N GLU A 104 19.94 7.13 25.62
CA GLU A 104 20.68 8.30 26.12
C GLU A 104 21.51 8.98 25.03
#